data_AF-A0A5N5MZ37-F1
#
_entry.id   AF-A0A5N5MZ37-F1
#
_cell.length_a   1.000
_cell.length_b   1.000
_cell.length_c   1.000
_cell.angle_alpha   90.00
_cell.angle_beta   90.00
_cell.angle_gamma   90.00
#
_symmetry.space_group_name_H-M   'P 1'
#
loop_
_entity.id
_entity.type
_entity.pdbx_description
1 polymer ?
#
loop_
_entity_poly.entity_id
_entity_poly.type
_entity_poly.pdbx_seq_one_letter_code
_entity_poly.pdbx_strand_id
1 'polypeptide(L)'
;MSIKAFVTTAAAALLALPATATVIFRNPGTLSGWDNTLKEHSGTVDQVSNVVYAGSTAIKVTQTYDPSYTGRYHSEVHRRSGYKRGDTGFYGFAFRLSDSWEFFPAQSYNIGQFIADFSDTGCDDWMPSSMVWLVGDQLYSRVKYGSICDQHTTTYPNLATVSPGDWHRVEIQANWQSDSTGYYKIWFDGVKVLEKFNLKTTIDDSRQFEWHVGLYANGWHDDGGMKGSQPFRQIWYDNLAIGTTFADADPAQFS
;
A
#
# COMPACT_ATOMS: atom_id res chain seq x y z
N MET A 1 54.34 -48.09 15.02
CA MET A 1 52.90 -48.15 15.37
C MET A 1 52.42 -46.72 15.51
N SER A 2 51.50 -46.29 14.63
CA SER A 2 51.14 -44.87 14.44
C SER A 2 49.91 -44.51 15.29
N ILE A 3 50.02 -43.45 16.11
CA ILE A 3 48.93 -42.91 16.93
C ILE A 3 48.09 -41.98 16.05
N LYS A 4 46.86 -42.39 15.74
CA LYS A 4 45.88 -41.52 15.07
C LYS A 4 45.16 -40.67 16.11
N ALA A 5 45.40 -39.36 16.06
CA ALA A 5 44.63 -38.37 16.80
C ALA A 5 43.24 -38.23 16.17
N PHE A 6 42.19 -38.40 16.99
CA PHE A 6 40.82 -38.08 16.62
C PHE A 6 40.62 -36.57 16.75
N VAL A 7 40.30 -35.91 15.64
CA VAL A 7 39.82 -34.52 15.63
C VAL A 7 38.31 -34.56 15.79
N THR A 8 37.81 -34.07 16.92
CA THR A 8 36.38 -33.89 17.20
C THR A 8 35.94 -32.53 16.67
N THR A 9 35.15 -32.53 15.60
CA THR A 9 34.50 -31.34 15.05
C THR A 9 33.25 -31.03 15.89
N ALA A 10 33.27 -29.94 16.67
CA ALA A 10 32.09 -29.45 17.36
C ALA A 10 31.21 -28.65 16.38
N ALA A 11 30.06 -29.19 16.01
CA ALA A 11 29.06 -28.47 15.23
C ALA A 11 28.25 -27.54 16.15
N ALA A 12 28.45 -26.23 16.01
CA ALA A 12 27.61 -25.23 16.66
C ALA A 12 26.28 -25.12 15.90
N ALA A 13 25.22 -25.72 16.43
CA ALA A 13 23.87 -25.51 15.95
C ALA A 13 23.39 -24.12 16.40
N LEU A 14 23.33 -23.16 15.47
CA LEU A 14 22.62 -21.91 15.71
C LEU A 14 21.12 -22.22 15.84
N LEU A 15 20.60 -22.13 17.06
CA LEU A 15 19.17 -22.11 17.33
C LEU A 15 18.61 -20.80 16.78
N ALA A 16 18.00 -20.84 15.59
CA ALA A 16 17.16 -19.75 15.11
C ALA A 16 15.92 -19.67 16.03
N LEU A 17 15.83 -18.60 16.82
CA LEU A 17 14.62 -18.32 17.58
C LEU A 17 13.46 -18.14 16.59
N PRO A 18 12.29 -18.78 16.81
CA PRO A 18 11.14 -18.59 15.95
C PRO A 18 10.70 -17.13 16.03
N ALA A 19 10.72 -16.42 14.89
CA ALA A 19 10.07 -15.12 14.78
C ALA A 19 8.59 -15.31 15.07
N THR A 20 8.09 -14.71 16.15
CA THR A 20 6.68 -14.80 16.53
C THR A 20 5.84 -13.97 15.58
N ALA A 21 4.96 -14.63 14.81
CA ALA A 21 3.95 -13.95 14.00
C ALA A 21 3.14 -12.99 14.87
N THR A 22 3.12 -11.71 14.49
CA THR A 22 2.49 -10.62 15.22
C THR A 22 1.67 -9.77 14.26
N VAL A 23 0.37 -9.66 14.54
CA VAL A 23 -0.50 -8.66 13.94
C VAL A 23 -0.14 -7.30 14.53
N ILE A 24 0.24 -6.35 13.68
CA ILE A 24 0.62 -4.99 14.09
C ILE A 24 -0.61 -4.08 14.08
N PHE A 25 -1.49 -4.26 13.10
CA PHE A 25 -2.71 -3.49 12.94
C PHE A 25 -3.75 -4.32 12.19
N ARG A 26 -5.02 -4.21 12.59
CA ARG A 26 -6.19 -4.75 11.89
C ARG A 26 -7.35 -3.79 12.01
N ASN A 27 -8.10 -3.62 10.93
CA ASN A 27 -9.32 -2.83 10.88
C ASN A 27 -10.37 -3.53 10.00
N PRO A 28 -11.49 -3.97 10.56
CA PRO A 28 -12.58 -4.64 9.83
C PRO A 28 -13.55 -3.61 9.22
N GLY A 29 -13.00 -2.60 8.54
CA GLY A 29 -13.82 -1.60 7.85
C GLY A 29 -14.50 -0.56 8.75
N THR A 30 -13.84 -0.10 9.81
CA THR A 30 -14.35 0.94 10.73
C THR A 30 -13.48 2.20 10.73
N LEU A 31 -14.06 3.35 11.07
CA LEU A 31 -13.27 4.60 11.23
C LEU A 31 -12.47 4.64 12.54
N SER A 32 -12.74 3.76 13.50
CA SER A 32 -11.95 3.66 14.73
C SER A 32 -10.60 2.98 14.49
N GLY A 33 -9.56 3.42 15.21
CA GLY A 33 -8.22 2.80 15.17
C GLY A 33 -7.24 3.40 14.15
N TRP A 34 -7.71 4.30 13.27
CA TRP A 34 -6.85 5.10 12.40
C TRP A 34 -6.27 6.30 13.15
N ASP A 35 -5.05 6.71 12.77
CA ASP A 35 -4.37 7.86 13.38
C ASP A 35 -4.88 9.19 12.80
N ASN A 36 -5.39 9.18 11.57
CA ASN A 36 -6.00 10.32 10.91
C ASN A 36 -7.02 9.88 9.83
N THR A 37 -7.92 10.79 9.48
CA THR A 37 -8.78 10.68 8.31
C THR A 37 -8.69 11.98 7.52
N LEU A 38 -8.22 11.90 6.27
CA LEU A 38 -8.10 13.04 5.38
C LEU A 38 -9.30 13.10 4.44
N LYS A 39 -9.96 14.25 4.39
CA LYS A 39 -11.07 14.57 3.50
C LYS A 39 -10.75 15.90 2.81
N GLU A 40 -10.11 15.84 1.66
CA GLU A 40 -9.75 17.05 0.90
C GLU A 40 -10.86 17.44 -0.06
N HIS A 41 -11.11 18.75 -0.14
CA HIS A 41 -12.15 19.35 -0.98
C HIS A 41 -13.53 18.70 -0.77
N SER A 42 -14.14 18.18 -1.84
CA SER A 42 -15.46 17.52 -1.83
C SER A 42 -15.37 16.01 -1.57
N GLY A 43 -14.29 15.58 -0.90
CA GLY A 43 -14.03 14.19 -0.55
C GLY A 43 -14.80 13.73 0.69
N THR A 44 -15.14 12.43 0.76
CA THR A 44 -15.76 11.81 1.94
C THR A 44 -15.05 10.53 2.35
N VAL A 45 -15.11 10.21 3.64
CA VAL A 45 -14.63 8.96 4.24
C VAL A 45 -15.64 8.59 5.33
N ASP A 46 -16.46 7.58 5.06
CA ASP A 46 -17.61 7.20 5.86
C ASP A 46 -17.59 5.70 6.16
N GLN A 47 -18.06 5.32 7.35
CA GLN A 47 -18.36 3.92 7.65
C GLN A 47 -19.76 3.57 7.11
N VAL A 48 -19.88 2.45 6.41
CA VAL A 48 -21.13 1.98 5.79
C VAL A 48 -21.40 0.53 6.14
N SER A 49 -22.65 0.09 6.01
CA SER A 49 -23.09 -1.30 6.29
C SER A 49 -23.79 -1.99 5.12
N ASN A 50 -23.93 -1.31 3.98
CA ASN A 50 -24.67 -1.80 2.82
C ASN A 50 -23.80 -2.46 1.74
N VAL A 51 -22.52 -2.08 1.65
CA VAL A 51 -21.51 -2.68 0.76
C VAL A 51 -20.31 -3.01 1.61
N VAL A 52 -20.14 -4.29 1.93
CA VAL A 52 -19.19 -4.81 2.92
C VAL A 52 -18.51 -6.05 2.34
N TYR A 53 -17.21 -6.24 2.62
CA TYR A 53 -16.48 -7.44 2.20
C TYR A 53 -16.72 -8.57 3.18
N ALA A 54 -16.54 -8.28 4.48
CA ALA A 54 -16.75 -9.22 5.56
C ALA A 54 -17.28 -8.49 6.82
N GLY A 55 -17.94 -9.23 7.72
CA GLY A 55 -18.50 -8.63 8.93
C GLY A 55 -19.72 -7.74 8.64
N SER A 56 -19.79 -6.58 9.31
CA SER A 56 -20.97 -5.69 9.27
C SER A 56 -20.70 -4.28 8.75
N THR A 57 -19.44 -3.92 8.52
CA THR A 57 -19.03 -2.55 8.20
C THR A 57 -17.91 -2.52 7.18
N ALA A 58 -17.90 -1.49 6.33
CA ALA A 58 -16.78 -1.15 5.48
C ALA A 58 -16.55 0.37 5.50
N ILE A 59 -15.41 0.82 5.00
CA ILE A 59 -15.11 2.23 4.78
C ILE A 59 -15.43 2.56 3.32
N LYS A 60 -16.32 3.52 3.09
CA LYS A 60 -16.56 4.11 1.77
C LYS A 60 -15.84 5.43 1.67
N VAL A 61 -15.05 5.61 0.63
CA VAL A 61 -14.43 6.90 0.29
C VAL A 61 -14.99 7.42 -1.03
N THR A 62 -15.11 8.73 -1.15
CA THR A 62 -15.55 9.35 -2.40
C THR A 62 -14.75 10.59 -2.73
N GLN A 63 -14.63 10.89 -4.01
CA GLN A 63 -14.13 12.19 -4.47
C GLN A 63 -15.02 12.74 -5.58
N THR A 64 -15.12 14.07 -5.64
CA THR A 64 -15.87 14.79 -6.68
C THR A 64 -14.97 15.79 -7.36
N TYR A 65 -14.76 15.65 -8.67
CA TYR A 65 -13.98 16.59 -9.46
C TYR A 65 -14.66 17.95 -9.52
N ASP A 66 -13.87 19.01 -9.33
CA ASP A 66 -14.28 20.40 -9.44
C ASP A 66 -13.35 21.13 -10.41
N PRO A 67 -13.84 21.59 -11.58
CA PRO A 67 -13.00 22.22 -12.60
C PRO A 67 -12.42 23.57 -12.15
N SER A 68 -12.92 24.17 -11.07
CA SER A 68 -12.40 25.42 -10.51
C SER A 68 -11.34 25.23 -9.43
N TYR A 69 -11.17 23.99 -8.94
CA TYR A 69 -10.26 23.68 -7.86
C TYR A 69 -8.88 23.23 -8.37
N THR A 70 -7.82 23.84 -7.83
CA THR A 70 -6.43 23.60 -8.27
C THR A 70 -5.61 22.77 -7.28
N GLY A 71 -6.20 22.32 -6.17
CA GLY A 71 -5.53 21.48 -5.17
C GLY A 71 -5.61 19.99 -5.47
N ARG A 72 -5.40 19.15 -4.45
CA ARG A 72 -5.38 17.69 -4.59
C ARG A 72 -6.68 17.06 -4.08
N TYR A 73 -6.86 15.78 -4.37
CA TYR A 73 -8.14 15.11 -4.14
C TYR A 73 -7.94 13.85 -3.32
N HIS A 74 -7.65 14.02 -2.02
CA HIS A 74 -7.46 12.93 -1.07
C HIS A 74 -8.73 12.59 -0.28
N SER A 75 -9.02 11.31 -0.11
CA SER A 75 -10.04 10.78 0.80
C SER A 75 -9.52 9.47 1.38
N GLU A 76 -8.80 9.58 2.49
CA GLU A 76 -7.91 8.53 2.98
C GLU A 76 -8.00 8.34 4.49
N VAL A 77 -7.72 7.12 4.94
CA VAL A 77 -7.45 6.79 6.34
C VAL A 77 -5.97 6.49 6.51
N HIS A 78 -5.38 6.99 7.60
CA HIS A 78 -3.93 6.98 7.78
C HIS A 78 -3.56 6.15 8.99
N ARG A 79 -2.57 5.27 8.82
CA ARG A 79 -1.84 4.63 9.90
C ARG A 79 -0.41 5.17 9.90
N ARG A 80 -0.03 5.91 10.94
CA ARG A 80 1.33 6.49 11.06
C ARG A 80 2.42 5.43 11.06
N SER A 81 2.09 4.23 11.54
CA SER A 81 3.01 3.09 11.66
C SER A 81 2.99 2.19 10.43
N GLY A 82 3.39 2.72 9.27
CA GLY A 82 3.52 1.97 8.02
C GLY A 82 4.82 1.17 7.97
N TYR A 83 5.96 1.84 7.79
CA TYR A 83 7.28 1.19 7.81
C TYR A 83 8.44 2.15 8.12
N LYS A 84 9.61 1.61 8.44
CA LYS A 84 10.92 2.27 8.41
C LYS A 84 11.92 1.48 7.57
N ARG A 85 12.96 2.15 7.08
CA ARG A 85 14.09 1.47 6.44
C ARG A 85 14.68 0.42 7.40
N GLY A 86 14.87 -0.80 6.91
CA GLY A 86 15.30 -1.98 7.65
C GLY A 86 14.16 -2.95 7.96
N ASP A 87 12.90 -2.51 7.91
CA ASP A 87 11.75 -3.34 8.28
C ASP A 87 11.44 -4.39 7.21
N THR A 88 10.82 -5.48 7.66
CA THR A 88 10.04 -6.38 6.78
C THR A 88 8.60 -6.34 7.24
N GLY A 89 7.67 -6.10 6.31
CA GLY A 89 6.25 -6.00 6.63
C GLY A 89 5.37 -6.67 5.59
N PHE A 90 4.20 -7.09 6.05
CA PHE A 90 3.06 -7.48 5.24
C PHE A 90 1.93 -6.48 5.41
N TYR A 91 1.30 -6.09 4.31
CA TYR A 91 0.23 -5.10 4.27
C TYR A 91 -0.88 -5.65 3.41
N GLY A 92 -2.13 -5.55 3.84
CA GLY A 92 -3.24 -6.02 3.03
C GLY A 92 -4.49 -5.22 3.24
N PHE A 93 -5.30 -5.14 2.20
CA PHE A 93 -6.62 -4.51 2.22
C PHE A 93 -7.51 -5.11 1.14
N ALA A 94 -8.80 -5.24 1.43
CA ALA A 94 -9.81 -5.46 0.40
C ALA A 94 -10.29 -4.10 -0.12
N PHE A 95 -10.55 -3.99 -1.42
CA PHE A 95 -11.15 -2.82 -2.03
C PHE A 95 -12.19 -3.19 -3.07
N ARG A 96 -13.13 -2.28 -3.34
CA ARG A 96 -14.17 -2.43 -4.36
C ARG A 96 -14.44 -1.10 -5.04
N LEU A 97 -14.43 -1.10 -6.37
CA LEU A 97 -14.85 0.06 -7.16
C LEU A 97 -16.38 0.10 -7.29
N SER A 98 -16.95 1.27 -7.58
CA SER A 98 -18.37 1.36 -7.95
C SER A 98 -18.71 0.50 -9.16
N ASP A 99 -19.92 -0.03 -9.22
CA ASP A 99 -20.41 -0.87 -10.34
C ASP A 99 -20.30 -0.17 -11.69
N SER A 100 -20.44 1.16 -11.69
CA SER A 100 -20.37 1.99 -12.87
C SER A 100 -18.99 2.63 -13.11
N TRP A 101 -17.91 2.11 -12.52
CA TRP A 101 -16.60 2.75 -12.60
C TRP A 101 -16.14 2.94 -14.06
N GLU A 102 -15.84 4.19 -14.44
CA GLU A 102 -15.39 4.53 -15.78
C GLU A 102 -13.85 4.41 -15.87
N PHE A 103 -13.34 3.33 -16.47
CA PHE A 103 -11.90 3.11 -16.62
C PHE A 103 -11.27 3.95 -17.73
N PHE A 104 -12.03 4.31 -18.76
CA PHE A 104 -11.52 4.95 -19.98
C PHE A 104 -12.25 6.26 -20.27
N PRO A 105 -11.52 7.32 -20.69
CA PRO A 105 -10.07 7.41 -20.88
C PRO A 105 -9.24 7.22 -19.60
N ALA A 106 -8.12 6.52 -19.73
CA ALA A 106 -7.30 6.12 -18.59
C ALA A 106 -6.67 7.34 -17.89
N GLN A 107 -6.79 7.35 -16.55
CA GLN A 107 -6.21 8.33 -15.66
C GLN A 107 -5.81 7.65 -14.35
N SER A 108 -4.85 8.24 -13.62
CA SER A 108 -4.36 7.69 -12.35
C SER A 108 -5.35 7.95 -11.21
N TYR A 109 -5.73 6.88 -10.51
CA TYR A 109 -6.46 6.92 -9.25
C TYR A 109 -5.73 6.06 -8.22
N ASN A 110 -5.04 6.70 -7.28
CA ASN A 110 -4.30 6.02 -6.22
C ASN A 110 -5.23 5.47 -5.14
N ILE A 111 -5.03 4.20 -4.79
CA ILE A 111 -5.88 3.43 -3.86
C ILE A 111 -5.16 3.06 -2.55
N GLY A 112 -3.84 3.23 -2.50
CA GLY A 112 -3.05 3.08 -1.29
C GLY A 112 -1.62 3.58 -1.50
N GLN A 113 -0.98 4.07 -0.45
CA GLN A 113 0.38 4.61 -0.54
C GLN A 113 1.12 4.53 0.79
N PHE A 114 2.44 4.60 0.69
CA PHE A 114 3.32 4.87 1.81
C PHE A 114 3.94 6.24 1.64
N ILE A 115 3.84 7.10 2.65
CA ILE A 115 4.22 8.51 2.52
C ILE A 115 4.81 9.03 3.83
N ALA A 116 5.79 9.92 3.75
CA ALA A 116 6.31 10.64 4.91
C ALA A 116 6.50 12.12 4.60
N ASP A 117 6.53 12.92 5.66
CA ASP A 117 6.83 14.35 5.60
C ASP A 117 8.35 14.55 5.45
N PHE A 118 8.73 15.37 4.49
CA PHE A 118 10.08 15.81 4.15
C PHE A 118 10.21 17.34 4.07
N SER A 119 9.19 18.08 4.51
CA SER A 119 9.18 19.56 4.51
C SER A 119 10.35 20.18 5.29
N ASP A 120 10.96 19.42 6.20
CA ASP A 120 12.14 19.79 6.98
C ASP A 120 13.46 19.75 6.17
N THR A 121 13.46 19.14 4.98
CA THR A 121 14.68 18.87 4.21
C THR A 121 14.98 19.90 3.14
N GLY A 122 13.98 20.68 2.72
CA GLY A 122 14.07 21.61 1.59
C GLY A 122 14.14 20.93 0.21
N CYS A 123 13.96 19.61 0.13
CA CYS A 123 14.02 18.85 -1.12
C CYS A 123 12.65 18.33 -1.59
N ASP A 124 11.70 18.14 -0.68
CA ASP A 124 10.33 17.68 -0.97
C ASP A 124 9.39 18.15 0.15
N ASP A 125 8.07 18.10 -0.07
CA ASP A 125 7.07 18.34 0.98
C ASP A 125 6.63 17.03 1.64
N TRP A 126 5.75 16.27 1.00
CA TRP A 126 5.31 14.95 1.40
C TRP A 126 5.67 13.99 0.28
N MET A 127 6.57 13.04 0.57
CA MET A 127 7.13 12.17 -0.45
C MET A 127 6.47 10.78 -0.40
N PRO A 128 5.60 10.43 -1.38
CA PRO A 128 5.09 9.07 -1.49
C PRO A 128 6.16 8.16 -2.05
N SER A 129 6.44 7.06 -1.34
CA SER A 129 7.36 6.03 -1.80
C SER A 129 6.62 5.01 -2.68
N SER A 130 6.26 3.86 -2.10
CA SER A 130 5.49 2.83 -2.77
C SER A 130 4.02 3.23 -2.81
N MET A 131 3.40 3.02 -3.97
CA MET A 131 2.01 3.38 -4.25
C MET A 131 1.32 2.19 -4.90
N VAL A 132 0.00 2.12 -4.78
CA VAL A 132 -0.88 1.19 -5.48
C VAL A 132 -1.99 2.02 -6.11
N TRP A 133 -2.14 1.95 -7.43
CA TRP A 133 -3.09 2.78 -8.15
C TRP A 133 -3.65 2.08 -9.38
N LEU A 134 -4.69 2.68 -9.96
CA LEU A 134 -5.30 2.23 -11.20
C LEU A 134 -4.91 3.14 -12.37
N VAL A 135 -4.66 2.53 -13.53
CA VAL A 135 -4.58 3.23 -14.83
C VAL A 135 -5.36 2.42 -15.85
N GLY A 136 -6.49 2.94 -16.32
CA GLY A 136 -7.46 2.09 -16.99
C GLY A 136 -7.95 1.01 -16.02
N ASP A 137 -8.22 -0.19 -16.54
CA ASP A 137 -8.64 -1.36 -15.75
C ASP A 137 -7.47 -2.12 -15.11
N GLN A 138 -6.28 -1.54 -15.07
CA GLN A 138 -5.06 -2.23 -14.62
C GLN A 138 -4.58 -1.70 -13.27
N LEU A 139 -4.22 -2.64 -12.39
CA LEU A 139 -3.52 -2.37 -11.13
C LEU A 139 -2.04 -2.10 -11.40
N TYR A 140 -1.53 -1.02 -10.82
CA TYR A 140 -0.15 -0.60 -10.88
C TYR A 140 0.43 -0.50 -9.48
N SER A 141 1.74 -0.66 -9.36
CA SER A 141 2.48 -0.30 -8.16
C SER A 141 3.86 0.25 -8.50
N ARG A 142 4.56 0.81 -7.51
CA ARG A 142 5.97 1.20 -7.63
C ARG A 142 6.69 1.01 -6.31
N VAL A 143 8.02 1.07 -6.37
CA VAL A 143 8.89 1.45 -5.25
C VAL A 143 9.61 2.76 -5.56
N LYS A 144 10.06 3.46 -4.51
CA LYS A 144 10.90 4.66 -4.62
C LYS A 144 12.19 4.47 -3.82
N TYR A 145 13.33 4.90 -4.36
CA TYR A 145 14.65 4.76 -3.74
C TYR A 145 15.57 5.91 -4.11
N GLY A 146 16.78 5.92 -3.55
CA GLY A 146 17.75 7.00 -3.72
C GLY A 146 17.90 7.83 -2.45
N SER A 147 18.38 9.05 -2.59
CA SER A 147 18.42 10.02 -1.48
C SER A 147 17.15 10.88 -1.50
N ILE A 148 16.94 11.67 -0.45
CA ILE A 148 15.78 12.58 -0.36
C ILE A 148 15.74 13.56 -1.53
N CYS A 149 16.91 14.06 -1.95
CA CYS A 149 17.05 15.09 -2.99
C CYS A 149 17.40 14.50 -4.38
N ASP A 150 17.58 13.18 -4.47
CA ASP A 150 17.85 12.45 -5.71
C ASP A 150 17.07 11.14 -5.69
N GLN A 151 15.78 11.27 -6.01
CA GLN A 151 14.79 10.22 -5.91
C GLN A 151 14.63 9.50 -7.26
N HIS A 152 14.44 8.19 -7.20
CA HIS A 152 14.15 7.36 -8.35
C HIS A 152 12.98 6.44 -8.08
N THR A 153 12.26 6.05 -9.13
CA THR A 153 11.16 5.10 -9.02
C THR A 153 11.35 3.93 -9.97
N THR A 154 10.84 2.77 -9.56
CA THR A 154 10.61 1.64 -10.46
C THR A 154 9.12 1.32 -10.44
N THR A 155 8.47 1.53 -11.58
CA THR A 155 7.04 1.28 -11.77
C THR A 155 6.81 -0.14 -12.30
N TYR A 156 5.80 -0.80 -11.75
CA TYR A 156 5.32 -2.11 -12.16
C TYR A 156 3.89 -1.95 -12.71
N PRO A 157 3.73 -1.86 -14.04
CA PRO A 157 2.43 -1.73 -14.68
C PRO A 157 1.74 -3.09 -14.84
N ASN A 158 0.43 -3.07 -15.11
CA ASN A 158 -0.35 -4.23 -15.56
C ASN A 158 -0.21 -5.46 -14.64
N LEU A 159 -0.27 -5.23 -13.32
CA LEU A 159 -0.13 -6.29 -12.33
C LEU A 159 -1.36 -7.22 -12.34
N ALA A 160 -2.55 -6.65 -12.50
CA ALA A 160 -3.81 -7.38 -12.59
C ALA A 160 -4.87 -6.52 -13.28
N THR A 161 -5.84 -7.17 -13.92
CA THR A 161 -7.08 -6.51 -14.34
C THR A 161 -8.03 -6.40 -13.15
N VAL A 162 -8.63 -5.22 -12.98
CA VAL A 162 -9.57 -4.87 -11.91
C VAL A 162 -10.97 -4.74 -12.52
N SER A 163 -11.96 -5.42 -11.94
CA SER A 163 -13.36 -5.31 -12.36
C SER A 163 -14.13 -4.29 -11.50
N PRO A 164 -15.13 -3.61 -12.08
CA PRO A 164 -15.99 -2.73 -11.31
C PRO A 164 -17.00 -3.57 -10.52
N GLY A 165 -17.36 -3.13 -9.31
CA GLY A 165 -18.40 -3.78 -8.53
C GLY A 165 -18.00 -5.08 -7.81
N ASP A 166 -16.81 -5.61 -8.06
CA ASP A 166 -16.26 -6.75 -7.35
C ASP A 166 -15.35 -6.32 -6.20
N TRP A 167 -15.32 -7.13 -5.15
CA TRP A 167 -14.31 -7.01 -4.10
C TRP A 167 -13.03 -7.70 -4.55
N HIS A 168 -11.94 -6.94 -4.51
CA HIS A 168 -10.59 -7.41 -4.76
C HIS A 168 -9.75 -7.31 -3.49
N ARG A 169 -8.69 -8.11 -3.43
CA ARG A 169 -7.70 -8.09 -2.35
C ARG A 169 -6.33 -7.75 -2.90
N VAL A 170 -5.61 -6.91 -2.17
CA VAL A 170 -4.19 -6.65 -2.42
C VAL A 170 -3.42 -7.00 -1.16
N GLU A 171 -2.37 -7.79 -1.32
CA GLU A 171 -1.40 -8.08 -0.27
C GLU A 171 0.00 -7.73 -0.76
N ILE A 172 0.74 -6.97 0.05
CA ILE A 172 2.11 -6.54 -0.23
C ILE A 172 3.01 -7.18 0.81
N GLN A 173 4.09 -7.81 0.36
CA GLN A 173 5.21 -8.16 1.20
C GLN A 173 6.43 -7.34 0.78
N ALA A 174 7.01 -6.59 1.71
CA ALA A 174 8.16 -5.74 1.43
C ALA A 174 9.25 -5.89 2.48
N ASN A 175 10.50 -5.92 2.03
CA ASN A 175 11.68 -5.70 2.87
C ASN A 175 12.31 -4.37 2.47
N TRP A 176 12.23 -3.39 3.37
CA TRP A 176 12.42 -1.98 3.10
C TRP A 176 13.89 -1.56 3.19
N GLN A 177 14.64 -1.67 2.10
CA GLN A 177 16.07 -1.33 2.04
C GLN A 177 16.36 -0.18 1.10
N SER A 178 17.40 0.61 1.41
CA SER A 178 17.96 1.63 0.51
C SER A 178 19.06 1.08 -0.41
N ASP A 179 19.51 -0.15 -0.16
CA ASP A 179 20.45 -0.90 -0.98
C ASP A 179 19.76 -2.04 -1.74
N SER A 180 20.54 -2.82 -2.50
CA SER A 180 20.03 -3.91 -3.32
C SER A 180 19.78 -5.21 -2.54
N THR A 181 19.49 -5.16 -1.24
CA THR A 181 19.13 -6.35 -0.45
C THR A 181 17.63 -6.50 -0.22
N GLY A 182 16.84 -5.49 -0.61
CA GLY A 182 15.39 -5.48 -0.46
C GLY A 182 14.65 -6.40 -1.42
N TYR A 183 13.37 -6.59 -1.13
CA TYR A 183 12.42 -7.29 -2.00
C TYR A 183 11.03 -6.68 -1.91
N TYR A 184 10.25 -6.82 -2.98
CA TYR A 184 8.89 -6.31 -3.08
C TYR A 184 8.01 -7.29 -3.86
N LYS A 185 6.92 -7.72 -3.24
CA LYS A 185 6.03 -8.76 -3.76
C LYS A 185 4.58 -8.34 -3.56
N ILE A 186 3.74 -8.68 -4.52
CA ILE A 186 2.32 -8.34 -4.49
C ILE A 186 1.51 -9.57 -4.87
N TRP A 187 0.41 -9.78 -4.14
CA TRP A 187 -0.67 -10.67 -4.49
C TRP A 187 -1.92 -9.85 -4.79
N PHE A 188 -2.68 -10.33 -5.76
CA PHE A 188 -3.98 -9.81 -6.12
C PHE A 188 -4.96 -10.98 -6.14
N ASP A 189 -6.04 -10.89 -5.36
CA ASP A 189 -7.01 -11.95 -5.18
C ASP A 189 -6.38 -13.32 -4.84
N GLY A 190 -5.32 -13.30 -4.02
CA GLY A 190 -4.58 -14.49 -3.60
C GLY A 190 -3.60 -15.04 -4.64
N VAL A 191 -3.52 -14.46 -5.84
CA VAL A 191 -2.55 -14.83 -6.88
C VAL A 191 -1.34 -13.91 -6.80
N LYS A 192 -0.13 -14.48 -6.74
CA LYS A 192 1.10 -13.68 -6.76
C LYS A 192 1.30 -13.04 -8.14
N VAL A 193 1.18 -11.71 -8.21
CA VAL A 193 1.29 -10.94 -9.46
C VAL A 193 2.63 -10.22 -9.61
N LEU A 194 3.37 -10.03 -8.51
CA LEU A 194 4.71 -9.46 -8.53
C LEU A 194 5.63 -10.20 -7.56
N GLU A 195 6.84 -10.49 -8.01
CA GLU A 195 7.94 -10.94 -7.14
C GLU A 195 9.26 -10.38 -7.66
N LYS A 196 9.83 -9.44 -6.91
CA LYS A 196 11.14 -8.84 -7.21
C LYS A 196 12.04 -8.94 -5.99
N PHE A 197 13.29 -9.29 -6.23
CA PHE A 197 14.35 -9.39 -5.23
C PHE A 197 15.55 -8.54 -5.66
N ASN A 198 16.48 -8.34 -4.73
CA ASN A 198 17.75 -7.65 -4.94
C ASN A 198 17.56 -6.21 -5.46
N LEU A 199 16.59 -5.49 -4.91
CA LEU A 199 16.26 -4.13 -5.30
C LEU A 199 16.26 -3.17 -4.11
N LYS A 200 16.51 -1.90 -4.41
CA LYS A 200 16.28 -0.78 -3.50
C LYS A 200 14.78 -0.49 -3.44
N THR A 201 14.19 -0.54 -2.26
CA THR A 201 12.73 -0.44 -2.06
C THR A 201 12.30 0.80 -1.27
N THR A 202 13.24 1.54 -0.69
CA THR A 202 12.96 2.81 0.01
C THR A 202 14.12 3.80 -0.12
N ILE A 203 13.87 5.05 0.25
CA ILE A 203 14.86 6.13 0.35
C ILE A 203 15.88 5.84 1.44
N ASP A 204 17.11 6.35 1.27
CA ASP A 204 18.20 6.29 2.25
C ASP A 204 18.00 7.25 3.44
N ASP A 205 16.87 7.09 4.14
CA ASP A 205 16.49 7.87 5.31
C ASP A 205 15.86 6.95 6.37
N SER A 206 15.94 7.33 7.65
CA SER A 206 15.48 6.51 8.79
C SER A 206 14.05 6.83 9.26
N ARG A 207 13.40 7.84 8.68
CA ARG A 207 12.07 8.26 9.10
C ARG A 207 11.02 7.20 8.82
N GLN A 208 9.92 7.35 9.53
CA GLN A 208 8.77 6.48 9.42
C GLN A 208 7.89 6.93 8.26
N PHE A 209 7.55 6.00 7.39
CA PHE A 209 6.50 6.17 6.40
C PHE A 209 5.17 5.75 7.01
N GLU A 210 4.16 6.59 6.82
CA GLU A 210 2.76 6.29 7.09
C GLU A 210 2.22 5.36 6.01
N TRP A 211 1.22 4.56 6.36
CA TRP A 211 0.44 3.77 5.41
C TRP A 211 -0.95 4.40 5.26
N HIS A 212 -1.24 4.88 4.07
CA HIS A 212 -2.52 5.49 3.73
C HIS A 212 -3.29 4.58 2.78
N VAL A 213 -4.58 4.43 3.02
CA VAL A 213 -5.50 3.69 2.16
C VAL A 213 -6.73 4.54 1.93
N GLY A 214 -7.19 4.63 0.68
CA GLY A 214 -8.28 5.54 0.32
C GLY A 214 -8.24 5.94 -1.15
N LEU A 215 -8.99 6.97 -1.53
CA LEU A 215 -9.04 7.47 -2.89
C LEU A 215 -8.24 8.77 -2.95
N TYR A 216 -7.08 8.71 -3.58
CA TYR A 216 -6.36 9.89 -4.04
C TYR A 216 -6.49 9.98 -5.57
N ALA A 217 -7.37 10.87 -6.05
CA ALA A 217 -7.60 11.10 -7.48
C ALA A 217 -6.50 11.99 -8.09
N ASN A 218 -5.25 11.55 -7.96
CA ASN A 218 -4.05 12.30 -8.29
C ASN A 218 -3.99 12.73 -9.75
N GLY A 219 -4.48 11.91 -10.67
CA GLY A 219 -4.50 12.26 -12.09
C GLY A 219 -5.30 13.54 -12.39
N TRP A 220 -6.32 13.89 -11.60
CA TRP A 220 -7.07 15.14 -11.79
C TRP A 220 -6.21 16.39 -11.59
N HIS A 221 -5.33 16.37 -10.59
CA HIS A 221 -4.38 17.45 -10.34
C HIS A 221 -3.21 17.38 -11.33
N ASP A 222 -2.59 16.20 -11.44
CA ASP A 222 -1.32 16.02 -12.16
C ASP A 222 -1.46 16.20 -13.69
N ASP A 223 -2.61 15.84 -14.26
CA ASP A 223 -2.91 16.05 -15.69
C ASP A 223 -3.56 17.42 -15.95
N GLY A 224 -3.81 18.24 -14.92
CA GLY A 224 -4.50 19.54 -15.03
C GLY A 224 -5.99 19.45 -15.34
N GLY A 225 -6.63 18.28 -15.14
CA GLY A 225 -8.06 18.10 -15.27
C GLY A 225 -8.52 16.64 -15.26
N MET A 226 -9.83 16.43 -15.12
CA MET A 226 -10.42 15.09 -15.22
C MET A 226 -10.51 14.62 -16.67
N LYS A 227 -10.13 13.37 -16.91
CA LYS A 227 -10.43 12.65 -18.15
C LYS A 227 -11.73 11.87 -18.00
N GLY A 228 -12.57 11.89 -19.03
CA GLY A 228 -13.81 11.11 -19.07
C GLY A 228 -15.04 11.88 -18.58
N SER A 229 -16.07 11.17 -18.17
CA SER A 229 -17.40 11.72 -17.83
C SER A 229 -17.90 11.43 -16.42
N GLN A 230 -17.11 10.74 -15.60
CA GLN A 230 -17.45 10.38 -14.22
C GLN A 230 -16.70 11.25 -13.18
N PRO A 231 -17.23 12.44 -12.83
CA PRO A 231 -16.63 13.33 -11.82
C PRO A 231 -16.76 12.82 -10.41
N PHE A 232 -17.75 11.98 -10.13
CA PHE A 232 -17.95 11.38 -8.82
C PHE A 232 -17.41 9.95 -8.80
N ARG A 233 -16.39 9.71 -7.96
CA ARG A 233 -15.69 8.43 -7.83
C ARG A 233 -15.91 7.86 -6.44
N GLN A 234 -16.09 6.55 -6.36
CA GLN A 234 -16.35 5.85 -5.10
C GLN A 234 -15.53 4.57 -5.02
N ILE A 235 -14.93 4.33 -3.86
CA ILE A 235 -14.23 3.09 -3.53
C ILE A 235 -14.64 2.67 -2.12
N TRP A 236 -14.85 1.37 -1.92
CA TRP A 236 -15.03 0.78 -0.60
C TRP A 236 -13.76 0.04 -0.21
N TYR A 237 -13.44 0.05 1.09
CA TYR A 237 -12.30 -0.61 1.70
C TYR A 237 -12.75 -1.40 2.92
N ASP A 238 -12.14 -2.55 3.12
CA ASP A 238 -12.44 -3.44 4.23
C ASP A 238 -11.24 -4.35 4.55
N ASN A 239 -11.27 -5.01 5.70
CA ASN A 239 -10.25 -5.95 6.16
C ASN A 239 -8.81 -5.47 5.91
N LEU A 240 -8.46 -4.33 6.50
CA LEU A 240 -7.16 -3.70 6.36
C LEU A 240 -6.22 -4.18 7.46
N ALA A 241 -4.99 -4.55 7.14
CA ALA A 241 -4.06 -5.09 8.11
C ALA A 241 -2.59 -4.80 7.80
N ILE A 242 -1.80 -4.72 8.88
CA ILE A 242 -0.33 -4.75 8.87
C ILE A 242 0.10 -5.91 9.76
N GLY A 243 1.05 -6.71 9.29
CA GLY A 243 1.56 -7.85 10.05
C GLY A 243 2.97 -8.27 9.67
N THR A 244 3.43 -9.33 10.32
CA THR A 244 4.77 -9.90 10.10
C THR A 244 4.78 -11.14 9.22
N THR A 245 3.60 -11.68 8.90
CA THR A 245 3.40 -12.83 8.01
C THR A 245 2.28 -12.55 7.00
N PHE A 246 2.20 -13.35 5.93
CA PHE A 246 1.13 -13.24 4.95
C PHE A 246 -0.25 -13.38 5.59
N ALA A 247 -0.44 -14.38 6.45
CA ALA A 247 -1.72 -14.64 7.12
C ALA A 247 -2.13 -13.52 8.10
N ASP A 248 -1.18 -12.74 8.62
CA ASP A 248 -1.51 -11.62 9.49
C ASP A 248 -2.22 -10.49 8.71
N ALA A 249 -1.86 -10.33 7.43
CA ALA A 249 -2.28 -9.23 6.58
C ALA A 249 -3.28 -9.62 5.47
N ASP A 250 -3.48 -10.92 5.18
CA ASP A 250 -4.43 -11.41 4.17
C ASP A 250 -5.88 -11.04 4.54
N PRO A 251 -6.57 -10.21 3.74
CA PRO A 251 -7.94 -9.80 3.99
C PRO A 251 -8.93 -10.97 4.08
N ALA A 252 -8.62 -12.14 3.53
CA ALA A 252 -9.50 -13.32 3.63
C ALA A 252 -9.43 -14.03 4.99
N GLN A 253 -8.56 -13.61 5.91
CA GLN A 253 -8.32 -14.30 7.19
C GLN A 253 -9.09 -13.72 8.39
N PHE A 254 -9.81 -12.60 8.23
CA PHE A 254 -10.53 -11.98 9.34
C PHE A 254 -11.82 -11.28 8.90
N SER A 255 -12.64 -10.86 9.87
CA SER A 255 -13.91 -10.16 9.69
C SER A 255 -14.29 -9.43 10.96
#